data_AF-A0A4Q6IAM1-F1
#
_entry.id   AF-A0A4Q6IAM1-F1
#
_cell.length_a   1.000
_cell.length_b   1.000
_cell.length_c   1.000
_cell.angle_alpha   90.00
_cell.angle_beta   90.00
_cell.angle_gamma   90.00
#
_symmetry.space_group_name_H-M   'P 1'
#
loop_
_entity.id
_entity.type
_entity.pdbx_description
1 polymer ?
#
loop_
_entity_poly.entity_id
_entity_poly.type
_entity_poly.pdbx_seq_one_letter_code
_entity_poly.pdbx_strand_id
1 'polypeptide(L)'
;MSEQVWKDMFDVNLTGVFNTVRASLPSMVERGEGGSVVLTSSTAGLLGYLNTAHCTAAKHGVIGLLKVLAQELGRTISGSTSGSASGSTRSVRPR
;
A
#
# COMPACT_ATOMS: atom_id res chain seq x y z
N MET A 1 11.29 -21.97 5.17
CA MET A 1 11.04 -20.62 5.72
C MET A 1 10.77 -20.79 7.20
N SER A 2 11.47 -20.05 8.07
CA SER A 2 11.18 -20.08 9.51
C SER A 2 9.98 -19.19 9.85
N GLU A 3 9.35 -19.44 10.99
CA GLU A 3 8.26 -18.60 11.50
C GLU A 3 8.73 -17.14 11.71
N GLN A 4 9.96 -16.95 12.17
CA GLN A 4 10.52 -15.61 12.38
C GLN A 4 10.63 -14.83 11.07
N VAL A 5 11.11 -15.45 9.98
CA VAL A 5 11.18 -14.80 8.66
C VAL A 5 9.80 -14.41 8.15
N TRP A 6 8.78 -15.23 8.41
CA TRP A 6 7.40 -14.88 8.09
C TRP A 6 6.93 -13.65 8.88
N LYS A 7 7.13 -13.65 10.21
CA LYS A 7 6.78 -12.52 11.08
C LYS A 7 7.48 -11.25 10.67
N ASP A 8 8.81 -11.28 10.52
CA ASP A 8 9.60 -10.10 10.14
C ASP A 8 9.12 -9.49 8.81
N MET A 9 8.80 -10.34 7.83
CA MET A 9 8.28 -9.88 6.54
C MET A 9 6.95 -9.15 6.70
N PHE A 10 6.01 -9.70 7.48
CA PHE A 10 4.71 -9.08 7.74
C PHE A 10 4.82 -7.82 8.59
N ASP A 11 5.62 -7.86 9.65
CA ASP A 11 5.78 -6.75 10.58
C ASP A 11 6.35 -5.52 9.86
N VAL A 12 7.33 -5.72 8.99
CA VAL A 12 7.90 -4.62 8.19
C VAL A 12 6.98 -4.22 7.03
N ASN A 13 6.53 -5.16 6.21
CA ASN A 13 5.90 -4.83 4.93
C ASN A 13 4.40 -4.60 4.98
N LEU A 14 3.72 -5.09 6.02
CA LEU A 14 2.28 -4.93 6.17
C LEU A 14 1.93 -4.14 7.43
N THR A 15 2.35 -4.63 8.60
CA THR A 15 2.06 -3.98 9.89
C THR A 15 2.69 -2.58 9.95
N GLY A 16 3.93 -2.42 9.48
CA GLY A 16 4.59 -1.11 9.40
C GLY A 16 3.86 -0.10 8.50
N VAL A 17 3.31 -0.58 7.37
CA VAL A 17 2.50 0.25 6.47
C VAL A 17 1.19 0.68 7.15
N PHE A 18 0.49 -0.27 7.76
CA PHE A 18 -0.72 0.00 8.53
C PHE A 18 -0.46 1.03 9.66
N ASN A 19 0.62 0.86 10.41
CA ASN A 19 0.99 1.78 11.49
C ASN A 19 1.25 3.20 10.97
N THR A 20 1.93 3.33 9.83
CA THR A 20 2.16 4.63 9.18
C THR A 20 0.84 5.30 8.82
N VAL A 21 -0.06 4.57 8.16
CA VAL A 21 -1.40 5.09 7.81
C VAL A 21 -2.15 5.51 9.07
N ARG A 22 -2.23 4.64 10.08
CA ARG A 22 -2.92 4.92 11.33
C ARG A 22 -2.40 6.20 12.01
N ALA A 23 -1.10 6.47 11.92
CA ALA A 23 -0.49 7.64 12.53
C ALA A 23 -0.71 8.93 11.72
N SER A 24 -0.67 8.87 10.40
CA SER A 24 -0.74 10.07 9.54
C SER A 24 -2.15 10.43 9.08
N LEU A 25 -3.03 9.45 8.93
CA LEU A 25 -4.32 9.64 8.28
C LEU A 25 -5.29 10.56 9.04
N PRO A 26 -5.44 10.47 10.38
CA PRO A 26 -6.37 11.33 11.10
C PRO A 26 -6.05 12.81 10.93
N SER A 27 -4.77 13.19 11.05
CA SER A 27 -4.36 14.58 10.89
C SER A 27 -4.52 15.09 9.45
N MET A 28 -4.32 14.22 8.44
CA MET A 28 -4.61 14.57 7.05
C MET A 28 -6.11 14.84 6.82
N VAL A 29 -6.99 14.02 7.39
CA VAL A 29 -8.43 14.16 7.28
C VAL A 29 -8.93 15.41 8.03
N GLU A 30 -8.47 15.61 9.27
CA GLU A 30 -8.83 16.76 10.11
C GLU A 30 -8.50 18.10 9.47
N ARG A 31 -7.38 18.19 8.74
CA ARG A 31 -7.00 19.41 8.01
C ARG A 31 -8.00 19.80 6.93
N GLY A 32 -8.76 18.86 6.36
CA GLY A 32 -9.80 19.15 5.37
C GLY A 32 -9.32 19.69 4.02
N GLU A 33 -8.01 19.82 3.82
CA GLU A 33 -7.40 20.33 2.58
C GLU A 33 -7.26 19.26 1.48
N GLY A 34 -7.70 18.04 1.78
CA GLY A 34 -7.47 16.86 0.95
C GLY A 34 -6.05 16.31 1.06
N GLY A 35 -5.77 15.24 0.31
CA GLY A 35 -4.43 14.65 0.29
C GLY A 35 -4.31 13.39 -0.56
N SER A 36 -3.11 12.80 -0.54
CA SER A 36 -2.81 11.54 -1.21
C SER A 36 -2.00 10.64 -0.28
N VAL A 37 -2.40 9.37 -0.21
CA VAL A 37 -1.64 8.32 0.49
C VAL A 37 -1.20 7.30 -0.56
N VAL A 38 0.11 7.14 -0.69
CA VAL A 38 0.72 6.21 -1.65
C VAL A 38 1.30 5.04 -0.89
N LEU A 39 0.82 3.84 -1.20
CA LEU A 39 1.33 2.60 -0.61
C LEU A 39 2.15 1.83 -1.64
N THR A 40 3.41 1.50 -1.30
CA THR A 40 4.29 0.78 -2.21
C THR A 40 4.11 -0.72 -2.08
N SER A 41 3.59 -1.33 -3.14
CA SER A 41 3.54 -2.78 -3.30
C SER A 41 4.54 -3.22 -4.39
N SER A 42 4.41 -4.45 -4.86
CA SER A 42 5.24 -5.03 -5.91
C SER A 42 4.35 -5.81 -6.88
N THR A 43 4.91 -6.31 -7.98
CA THR A 43 4.25 -7.32 -8.83
C THR A 43 3.88 -8.56 -8.02
N ALA A 44 4.63 -8.86 -6.95
CA ALA A 44 4.30 -9.89 -5.98
C ALA A 44 3.00 -9.63 -5.18
N GLY A 45 2.45 -8.41 -5.25
CA GLY A 45 1.12 -8.09 -4.72
C GLY A 45 -0.02 -8.41 -5.69
N LEU A 46 0.30 -8.77 -6.94
CA LEU A 46 -0.68 -9.12 -7.98
C LEU A 46 -0.52 -10.58 -8.44
N LEU A 47 0.71 -11.09 -8.41
CA LEU A 47 1.08 -12.42 -8.90
C LEU A 47 1.81 -13.21 -7.81
N GLY A 48 1.72 -14.53 -7.88
CA GLY A 48 2.51 -15.44 -7.06
C GLY A 48 3.85 -15.76 -7.69
N TYR A 49 4.91 -15.81 -6.89
CA TYR A 49 6.22 -16.31 -7.29
C TYR A 49 6.64 -17.48 -6.38
N LEU A 50 7.38 -18.44 -6.94
CA LEU A 50 7.89 -19.58 -6.17
C LEU A 50 8.86 -19.08 -5.08
N ASN A 51 8.82 -19.72 -3.91
CA ASN A 51 9.68 -19.43 -2.77
C ASN A 51 9.51 -18.04 -2.13
N THR A 52 8.49 -17.25 -2.51
CA THR A 52 8.25 -15.90 -1.96
C THR A 52 6.92 -15.77 -1.20
N ALA A 53 6.36 -16.87 -0.69
CA ALA A 53 5.02 -16.89 -0.08
C ALA A 53 4.79 -15.76 0.96
N HIS A 54 5.76 -15.53 1.84
CA HIS A 54 5.75 -14.45 2.84
C HIS A 54 5.67 -13.05 2.21
N CYS A 55 6.53 -12.76 1.22
CA CYS A 55 6.55 -11.47 0.51
C CYS A 55 5.27 -11.27 -0.32
N THR A 56 4.85 -12.30 -1.07
CA THR A 56 3.63 -12.28 -1.88
C THR A 56 2.40 -12.02 -1.01
N ALA A 57 2.27 -12.72 0.11
CA ALA A 57 1.14 -12.52 1.03
C ALA A 57 1.14 -11.10 1.64
N ALA A 58 2.28 -10.62 2.12
CA ALA A 58 2.38 -9.27 2.67
C ALA A 58 2.03 -8.19 1.61
N LYS A 59 2.53 -8.33 0.38
CA LYS A 59 2.28 -7.35 -0.71
C LYS A 59 0.86 -7.38 -1.26
N HIS A 60 0.19 -8.53 -1.24
CA HIS A 60 -1.26 -8.61 -1.48
C HIS A 60 -2.03 -7.91 -0.34
N GLY A 61 -1.59 -8.07 0.91
CA GLY A 61 -2.14 -7.37 2.06
C GLY A 61 -2.09 -5.84 1.91
N VAL A 62 -0.97 -5.30 1.43
CA VAL A 62 -0.83 -3.85 1.15
C VAL A 62 -1.84 -3.37 0.09
N ILE A 63 -2.07 -4.15 -0.97
CA ILE A 63 -3.08 -3.80 -1.99
C ILE A 63 -4.49 -3.87 -1.41
N GLY A 64 -4.79 -4.87 -0.58
CA GLY A 64 -6.07 -4.97 0.12
C GLY A 64 -6.32 -3.74 1.02
N LEU A 65 -5.31 -3.35 1.80
CA LEU A 65 -5.36 -2.16 2.64
C LEU A 65 -5.61 -0.89 1.83
N LEU A 66 -4.89 -0.68 0.72
CA LEU A 66 -5.12 0.48 -0.14
C LEU A 66 -6.56 0.52 -0.65
N LYS A 67 -7.10 -0.61 -1.12
CA LYS A 67 -8.45 -0.68 -1.68
C LYS A 67 -9.50 -0.26 -0.65
N VAL A 68 -9.36 -0.73 0.60
CA VAL A 68 -10.25 -0.33 1.69
C VAL A 68 -10.14 1.17 1.96
N LEU A 69 -8.93 1.69 2.15
CA LEU A 69 -8.70 3.12 2.42
C LEU A 69 -9.23 4.02 1.30
N ALA A 70 -9.05 3.62 0.04
CA ALA A 70 -9.57 4.39 -1.10
C ALA A 70 -11.11 4.43 -1.13
N GLN A 71 -11.79 3.37 -0.67
CA GLN A 71 -13.25 3.36 -0.54
C GLN A 71 -13.72 4.20 0.64
N GLU A 72 -13.05 4.08 1.79
CA GLU A 72 -13.40 4.82 3.01
C GLU A 72 -13.15 6.33 2.87
N LEU A 73 -12.14 6.72 2.10
CA LEU A 73 -11.63 8.09 2.09
C LEU A 73 -11.73 8.76 0.73
N GLY A 74 -12.30 8.14 -0.30
CA GLY A 74 -12.22 8.60 -1.69
C GLY A 74 -12.72 10.02 -1.98
N ARG A 75 -13.44 10.67 -1.04
CA ARG A 75 -13.82 12.10 -1.14
C ARG A 75 -12.80 13.05 -0.50
N THR A 76 -11.93 12.55 0.38
CA THR A 76 -10.98 13.32 1.18
C THR A 76 -9.53 13.00 0.79
N ILE A 77 -9.22 11.75 0.44
CA ILE A 77 -7.86 11.27 0.13
C ILE A 77 -7.90 10.36 -1.09
N SER A 78 -7.02 10.62 -2.06
CA SER A 78 -6.81 9.73 -3.20
C SER A 78 -5.74 8.68 -2.87
N GLY A 79 -6.04 7.40 -3.16
CA GLY A 79 -5.12 6.29 -2.95
C GLY A 79 -4.49 5.82 -4.26
N SER A 80 -3.17 5.63 -4.29
CA SER A 80 -2.49 4.98 -5.43
C SER A 80 -1.41 4.00 -4.96
N THR A 81 -1.25 2.89 -5.71
CA THR A 81 -0.12 1.97 -5.54
C THR A 81 0.97 2.29 -6.55
N SER A 82 2.20 2.45 -6.10
CA SER A 82 3.38 2.31 -6.96
C SER A 82 3.90 0.87 -6.87
N GLY A 83 3.91 0.18 -8.01
CA GLY A 83 4.70 -1.04 -8.20
C GLY A 83 5.64 -0.75 -9.36
N SER A 84 6.94 -0.75 -9.12
CA SER A 84 7.92 -0.60 -10.19
C SER A 84 7.91 -1.86 -11.06
N ALA A 85 7.00 -1.89 -12.03
CA ALA A 85 7.24 -2.55 -13.30
C ALA A 85 7.71 -1.43 -14.24
N SER A 86 8.93 -1.54 -14.76
CA SER A 86 9.42 -0.66 -15.81
C SER A 86 8.36 -0.54 -16.92
N GLY A 87 7.72 0.63 -17.05
CA GLY A 87 6.67 0.85 -18.05
C GLY A 87 5.77 2.07 -17.80
N SER A 88 6.24 3.25 -18.19
CA SER A 88 5.45 4.44 -18.57
C SER A 88 4.48 5.05 -17.54
N THR A 89 4.96 6.05 -16.80
CA THR A 89 4.14 7.02 -16.06
C THR A 89 3.47 7.98 -17.04
N ARG A 90 2.15 7.82 -17.30
CA ARG A 90 1.36 8.83 -18.02
C ARG A 90 0.91 9.90 -17.03
N SER A 91 1.57 11.06 -17.07
CA SER A 91 1.16 12.29 -16.40
C SER A 91 -0.21 12.73 -16.93
N VAL A 92 -1.21 12.82 -16.07
CA VAL A 92 -2.48 13.49 -16.36
C VAL A 92 -2.34 14.94 -15.92
N ARG A 93 -2.36 15.88 -16.87
CA ARG A 93 -2.52 17.32 -16.59
C ARG A 93 -4.00 17.65 -16.38
N PRO A 94 -4.34 18.57 -15.48
CA PRO A 94 -5.70 19.06 -15.33
C PRO A 94 -6.08 20.00 -16.50
N ARG A 95 -7.36 20.01 -16.86
CA ARG A 95 -8.05 21.16 -17.45
C ARG A 95 -8.94 21.76 -16.38
#